data_AF-A0A369KVR4-F1
#
_entry.id   AF-A0A369KVR4-F1
#
_cell.length_a   1.000
_cell.length_b   1.000
_cell.length_c   1.000
_cell.angle_alpha   90.00
_cell.angle_beta   90.00
_cell.angle_gamma   90.00
#
_symmetry.space_group_name_H-M   'P 1'
#
loop_
_entity.id
_entity.type
_entity.pdbx_description
1 polymer ?
#
loop_
_entity_poly.entity_id
_entity_poly.type
_entity_poly.pdbx_seq_one_letter_code
_entity_poly.pdbx_strand_id
1 'polypeptide(L)'
;MYLWNVKKLKESIVENGVAEKDIFKIMFLISCVVFVVMLLKYINYIDIRFLIYPQSYVSLAIYLFCIYFCFKQNQRGDNYQFLEKFTVLSVVVVLRLSVIYVPIFIVINYVLPSFFYSDFLTKNKEYMVYIIDGIRGLNFLIIMNLHFKSFCKDSKLKSQKYSLSTVQN
;
A
#
# COMPACT_ATOMS: atom_id res chain seq x y z
N MET A 1 6.65 -18.00 1.49
CA MET A 1 5.55 -17.09 1.89
C MET A 1 5.63 -15.84 1.02
N TYR A 2 4.61 -15.56 0.22
CA TYR A 2 4.62 -14.52 -0.82
C TYR A 2 4.72 -13.08 -0.29
N LEU A 3 4.48 -12.87 1.00
CA LEU A 3 4.35 -11.55 1.63
C LEU A 3 5.63 -10.69 1.62
N TRP A 4 6.82 -11.29 1.47
CA TRP A 4 8.10 -10.54 1.54
C TRP A 4 8.83 -10.41 0.19
N ASN A 5 8.69 -11.42 -0.68
CA ASN A 5 9.46 -11.52 -1.92
C ASN A 5 8.60 -11.20 -3.15
N VAL A 6 8.54 -9.89 -3.48
CA VAL A 6 7.83 -9.34 -4.65
C VAL A 6 8.26 -10.02 -5.94
N LYS A 7 9.53 -10.45 -6.07
CA LYS A 7 10.05 -11.07 -7.29
C LYS A 7 9.44 -12.46 -7.51
N LYS A 8 9.42 -13.31 -6.48
CA LYS A 8 8.78 -14.65 -6.56
C LYS A 8 7.27 -14.56 -6.81
N LEU A 9 6.63 -13.55 -6.21
CA LEU A 9 5.20 -13.30 -6.39
C LEU A 9 4.87 -12.79 -7.80
N LYS A 10 5.73 -11.92 -8.34
CA LYS A 10 5.66 -11.46 -9.73
C LYS A 10 5.87 -12.60 -10.71
N GLU A 11 6.86 -13.45 -10.47
CA GLU A 11 7.11 -14.63 -11.30
C GLU A 11 5.89 -15.57 -11.27
N SER A 12 5.29 -15.84 -10.11
CA SER A 12 4.10 -16.71 -10.02
C SER A 12 2.83 -16.13 -10.67
N ILE A 13 2.58 -14.82 -10.52
CA ILE A 13 1.46 -14.14 -11.20
C ILE A 13 1.60 -14.27 -12.71
N VAL A 14 2.82 -14.05 -13.22
CA VAL A 14 3.09 -14.01 -14.66
C VAL A 14 3.14 -15.41 -15.28
N GLU A 15 3.47 -16.46 -14.51
CA GLU A 15 3.54 -17.85 -15.02
C GLU A 15 2.22 -18.60 -14.98
N ASN A 16 1.43 -18.50 -13.90
CA ASN A 16 0.27 -19.38 -13.69
C ASN A 16 -1.03 -18.64 -13.33
N GLY A 17 -1.00 -17.31 -13.21
CA GLY A 17 -2.06 -16.55 -12.52
C GLY A 17 -2.09 -16.85 -11.03
N VAL A 18 -2.63 -15.94 -10.22
CA VAL A 18 -2.79 -16.16 -8.78
C VAL A 18 -4.10 -16.90 -8.55
N ALA A 19 -4.02 -18.05 -7.89
CA ALA A 19 -5.20 -18.78 -7.47
C ALA A 19 -6.04 -17.90 -6.52
N GLU A 20 -7.36 -17.86 -6.70
CA GLU A 20 -8.27 -17.03 -5.90
C GLU A 20 -8.10 -17.23 -4.38
N LYS A 21 -7.77 -18.45 -3.95
CA LYS A 21 -7.45 -18.79 -2.55
C LYS A 21 -6.32 -17.94 -1.97
N ASP A 22 -5.33 -17.58 -2.76
CA ASP A 22 -4.19 -16.80 -2.32
C ASP A 22 -4.51 -15.30 -2.35
N ILE A 23 -5.32 -14.84 -3.31
CA ILE A 23 -5.92 -13.49 -3.31
C ILE A 23 -6.78 -13.30 -2.04
N PHE A 24 -7.60 -14.29 -1.69
CA PHE A 24 -8.43 -14.27 -0.50
C PHE A 24 -7.61 -14.17 0.78
N LYS A 25 -6.58 -15.01 0.95
CA LYS A 25 -5.67 -14.93 2.12
C LYS A 25 -5.02 -13.56 2.24
N ILE A 26 -4.63 -12.99 1.10
CA ILE A 26 -4.02 -11.67 1.02
C ILE A 26 -5.02 -10.59 1.43
N MET A 27 -6.24 -10.60 0.86
CA MET A 27 -7.31 -9.66 1.24
C MET A 27 -7.72 -9.79 2.70
N PHE A 28 -7.84 -11.02 3.20
CA PHE A 28 -8.16 -11.30 4.60
C PHE A 28 -7.10 -10.70 5.54
N LEU A 29 -5.82 -10.90 5.23
CA LEU A 29 -4.73 -10.36 6.04
C LEU A 29 -4.71 -8.82 6.03
N ILE A 30 -4.99 -8.17 4.88
CA ILE A 30 -5.16 -6.71 4.83
C ILE A 30 -6.32 -6.28 5.72
N SER A 31 -7.48 -6.92 5.59
CA SER A 31 -8.66 -6.58 6.38
C SER A 31 -8.37 -6.69 7.88
N CYS A 32 -7.64 -7.72 8.31
CA CYS A 32 -7.18 -7.84 9.70
C CYS A 32 -6.23 -6.70 10.10
N VAL A 33 -5.25 -6.35 9.26
CA VAL A 33 -4.31 -5.24 9.56
C VAL A 33 -5.04 -3.90 9.63
N VAL A 34 -5.92 -3.62 8.67
CA VAL A 34 -6.75 -2.40 8.66
C VAL A 34 -7.64 -2.36 9.90
N PHE A 35 -8.25 -3.48 10.26
CA PHE A 35 -9.09 -3.59 11.45
C PHE A 35 -8.31 -3.32 12.74
N VAL A 36 -7.09 -3.88 12.89
CA VAL A 36 -6.21 -3.62 14.04
C VAL A 36 -5.78 -2.16 14.08
N VAL A 37 -5.40 -1.58 12.93
CA VAL A 37 -5.04 -0.15 12.86
C VAL A 37 -6.23 0.74 13.23
N MET A 38 -7.43 0.39 12.77
CA MET A 38 -8.64 1.10 13.18
C MET A 38 -8.89 0.95 14.68
N LEU A 39 -8.85 -0.26 15.24
CA LEU A 39 -9.01 -0.47 16.68
C LEU A 39 -8.01 0.35 17.50
N LEU A 40 -6.73 0.37 17.12
CA LEU A 40 -5.71 1.19 17.79
C LEU A 40 -5.99 2.69 17.69
N LYS A 41 -6.58 3.15 16.58
CA LYS A 41 -7.01 4.55 16.42
C LYS A 41 -8.24 4.87 17.27
N TYR A 42 -9.16 3.92 17.44
CA TYR A 42 -10.44 4.10 18.12
C TYR A 42 -10.43 3.79 19.63
N ILE A 43 -9.42 3.08 20.16
CA ILE A 43 -9.27 2.83 21.61
C ILE A 43 -9.19 4.15 22.42
N ASN A 44 -8.81 5.27 21.80
CA ASN A 44 -8.69 6.57 22.48
C ASN A 44 -9.71 7.65 22.05
N TYR A 45 -10.48 7.47 20.97
CA TYR A 45 -11.38 8.51 20.46
C TYR A 45 -12.60 7.91 19.75
N ILE A 46 -13.74 7.84 20.45
CA ILE A 46 -15.07 7.77 19.81
C ILE A 46 -15.49 9.21 19.53
N ASP A 47 -15.06 9.75 18.40
CA ASP A 47 -15.58 11.04 17.92
C ASP A 47 -16.07 10.89 16.48
N ILE A 48 -17.39 11.05 16.31
CA ILE A 48 -18.14 10.96 15.05
C ILE A 48 -17.66 12.01 14.03
N ARG A 49 -16.86 13.00 14.46
CA ARG A 49 -16.22 14.00 13.60
C ARG A 49 -15.26 13.44 12.54
N PHE A 50 -14.95 12.13 12.54
CA PHE A 50 -14.09 11.48 11.54
C PHE A 50 -14.50 11.71 10.07
N LEU A 51 -15.81 11.84 9.80
CA LEU A 51 -16.32 12.16 8.46
C LEU A 51 -16.11 13.64 8.07
N ILE A 52 -15.85 14.51 9.03
CA ILE A 52 -15.81 15.97 8.87
C ILE A 52 -14.35 16.45 8.74
N TYR A 53 -13.36 15.62 9.09
CA TYR A 53 -11.96 16.04 9.00
C TYR A 53 -11.46 16.10 7.54
N PRO A 54 -10.94 17.26 7.09
CA PRO A 54 -10.35 17.44 5.77
C PRO A 54 -9.28 16.38 5.42
N GLN A 55 -8.60 15.85 6.44
CA GLN A 55 -7.55 14.84 6.30
C GLN A 55 -8.04 13.54 5.66
N SER A 56 -9.26 13.10 5.98
CA SER A 56 -9.84 11.88 5.41
C SER A 56 -10.01 12.02 3.90
N TYR A 57 -10.40 13.21 3.44
CA TYR A 57 -10.54 13.54 2.01
C TYR A 57 -9.20 13.63 1.29
N VAL A 58 -8.17 14.22 1.91
CA VAL A 58 -6.81 14.26 1.34
C VAL A 58 -6.23 12.85 1.19
N SER A 59 -6.40 12.00 2.21
CA SER A 59 -5.92 10.62 2.18
C SER A 59 -6.64 9.80 1.10
N LEU A 60 -7.96 10.00 0.98
CA LEU A 60 -8.76 9.38 -0.08
C LEU A 60 -8.31 9.87 -1.46
N ALA A 61 -8.07 11.17 -1.63
CA ALA A 61 -7.58 11.73 -2.89
C ALA A 61 -6.24 11.12 -3.30
N ILE A 62 -5.27 11.02 -2.37
CA ILE A 62 -3.98 10.37 -2.62
C ILE A 62 -4.17 8.91 -3.06
N TYR A 63 -5.08 8.18 -2.40
CA TYR A 63 -5.36 6.79 -2.76
C TYR A 63 -5.98 6.65 -4.16
N LEU A 64 -6.95 7.51 -4.48
CA LEU A 64 -7.56 7.56 -5.82
C LEU A 64 -6.52 7.91 -6.90
N PHE A 65 -5.63 8.88 -6.64
CA PHE A 65 -4.52 9.19 -7.54
C PHE A 65 -3.59 7.98 -7.72
N CYS A 66 -3.28 7.25 -6.64
CA CYS A 66 -2.45 6.05 -6.72
C CYS A 66 -3.08 4.98 -7.62
N ILE A 67 -4.38 4.72 -7.47
CA ILE A 67 -5.12 3.78 -8.34
C ILE A 67 -5.07 4.27 -9.79
N TYR A 68 -5.39 5.54 -10.03
CA TYR A 68 -5.41 6.13 -11.37
C TYR A 68 -4.04 6.00 -12.06
N PHE A 69 -2.95 6.34 -11.38
CA PHE A 69 -1.60 6.21 -11.96
C PHE A 69 -1.24 4.75 -12.25
N CYS A 70 -1.51 3.83 -11.31
CA CYS A 70 -1.25 2.41 -11.56
C CYS A 70 -2.08 1.89 -12.75
N PHE A 71 -3.35 2.29 -12.85
CA PHE A 71 -4.21 1.91 -13.96
C PHE A 71 -3.68 2.42 -15.31
N LYS A 72 -3.25 3.68 -15.36
CA LYS A 72 -2.62 4.27 -16.56
C LYS A 72 -1.33 3.55 -16.96
N GLN A 73 -0.54 3.07 -15.99
CA GLN A 73 0.63 2.24 -16.28
C GLN A 73 0.25 0.85 -16.80
N ASN A 74 -0.82 0.26 -16.28
CA ASN A 74 -1.33 -1.02 -16.75
C ASN A 74 -1.73 -0.96 -18.22
N GLN A 75 -2.44 0.11 -18.61
CA GLN A 75 -2.83 0.36 -20.00
C GLN A 75 -1.63 0.47 -20.96
N ARG A 76 -0.50 1.01 -20.50
CA ARG A 76 0.74 1.13 -21.30
C ARG A 76 1.53 -0.18 -21.39
N GLY A 77 1.26 -1.10 -20.47
CA GLY A 77 1.87 -2.42 -20.37
C GLY A 77 1.15 -3.45 -21.24
N ASP A 78 0.61 -4.45 -20.57
CA ASP A 78 -0.15 -5.56 -21.15
C ASP A 78 -1.67 -5.40 -20.98
N ASN A 79 -2.13 -4.42 -20.20
CA ASN A 79 -3.55 -4.12 -19.94
C ASN A 79 -4.40 -5.28 -19.37
N TYR A 80 -3.77 -6.35 -18.87
CA TYR A 80 -4.46 -7.49 -18.25
C TYR A 80 -4.24 -7.53 -16.74
N GLN A 81 -5.15 -8.18 -16.01
CA GLN A 81 -5.01 -8.51 -14.57
C GLN A 81 -4.68 -7.31 -13.67
N PHE A 82 -5.23 -6.13 -13.96
CA PHE A 82 -4.96 -4.91 -13.18
C PHE A 82 -5.24 -5.12 -11.69
N LEU A 83 -6.43 -5.64 -11.36
CA LEU A 83 -6.91 -5.78 -9.99
C LEU A 83 -6.01 -6.71 -9.18
N GLU A 84 -5.61 -7.82 -9.78
CA GLU A 84 -4.71 -8.82 -9.19
C GLU A 84 -3.33 -8.21 -8.93
N LYS A 85 -2.72 -7.60 -9.96
CA LYS A 85 -1.41 -6.93 -9.84
C LYS A 85 -1.45 -5.85 -8.78
N PHE A 86 -2.48 -5.00 -8.80
CA PHE A 86 -2.62 -3.89 -7.86
C PHE A 86 -2.81 -4.38 -6.43
N THR A 87 -3.71 -5.34 -6.21
CA THR A 87 -4.00 -5.91 -4.88
C THR A 87 -2.76 -6.55 -4.30
N VAL A 88 -2.10 -7.41 -5.06
CA VAL A 88 -0.92 -8.13 -4.57
C VAL A 88 0.24 -7.18 -4.26
N LEU A 89 0.49 -6.20 -5.13
CA LEU A 89 1.58 -5.24 -4.93
C LEU A 89 1.30 -4.31 -3.75
N SER A 90 0.05 -3.82 -3.63
CA SER A 90 -0.36 -2.93 -2.54
C SER A 90 -0.17 -3.58 -1.18
N VAL A 91 -0.43 -4.88 -1.05
CA VAL A 91 -0.19 -5.61 0.20
C VAL A 91 1.27 -5.58 0.61
N VAL A 92 2.16 -5.92 -0.33
CA VAL A 92 3.59 -5.99 0.00
C VAL A 92 4.12 -4.60 0.34
N VAL A 93 3.65 -3.56 -0.36
CA VAL A 93 4.02 -2.19 -0.05
C VAL A 93 3.47 -1.74 1.30
N VAL A 94 2.18 -1.99 1.60
CA VAL A 94 1.58 -1.68 2.91
C VAL A 94 2.32 -2.38 4.03
N LEU A 95 2.65 -3.67 3.87
CA LEU A 95 3.37 -4.43 4.88
C LEU A 95 4.77 -3.83 5.13
N ARG A 96 5.54 -3.51 4.09
CA ARG A 96 6.87 -2.88 4.23
C ARG A 96 6.79 -1.52 4.92
N LEU A 97 5.80 -0.71 4.52
CA LEU A 97 5.58 0.58 5.15
C LEU A 97 5.13 0.44 6.60
N SER A 98 4.30 -0.54 6.95
CA SER A 98 3.87 -0.77 8.34
C SER A 98 5.05 -1.10 9.27
N VAL A 99 6.03 -1.87 8.80
CA VAL A 99 7.24 -2.19 9.59
C VAL A 99 8.03 -0.93 9.96
N ILE A 100 7.96 0.13 9.14
CA ILE A 100 8.65 1.40 9.39
C ILE A 100 7.75 2.35 10.20
N TYR A 101 6.51 2.52 9.78
CA TYR A 101 5.61 3.54 10.34
C TYR A 101 4.99 3.14 11.68
N VAL A 102 4.80 1.85 11.96
CA VAL A 102 4.28 1.41 13.27
C VAL A 102 5.25 1.75 14.40
N PRO A 103 6.56 1.44 14.32
CA PRO A 103 7.52 1.89 15.32
C PRO A 103 7.56 3.42 15.46
N ILE A 104 7.57 4.17 14.34
CA ILE A 104 7.56 5.64 14.37
C ILE A 104 6.33 6.17 15.12
N PHE A 105 5.15 5.60 14.82
CA PHE A 105 3.91 5.97 15.50
C PHE A 105 4.00 5.71 17.01
N ILE A 106 4.54 4.55 17.42
CA ILE A 106 4.72 4.19 18.83
C ILE A 106 5.67 5.19 19.52
N VAL A 107 6.82 5.48 18.90
CA VAL A 107 7.80 6.40 19.46
C VAL A 107 7.21 7.79 19.65
N ILE A 108 6.50 8.32 18.66
CA ILE A 108 5.98 9.69 18.72
C ILE A 108 4.80 9.81 19.69
N ASN A 109 3.93 8.81 19.76
CA ASN A 109 2.70 8.91 20.55
C ASN A 109 2.87 8.49 22.01
N TYR A 110 3.83 7.59 22.31
CA TYR A 110 3.95 6.97 23.63
C TYR A 110 5.34 7.18 24.25
N VAL A 111 6.43 7.09 23.48
CA VAL A 111 7.79 7.20 24.01
C VAL A 111 8.19 8.67 24.20
N LEU A 112 8.13 9.50 23.16
CA LEU A 112 8.56 10.90 23.28
C LEU A 112 7.79 11.69 24.36
N PRO A 113 6.46 11.57 24.50
CA PRO A 113 5.74 12.30 25.55
C PRO A 113 6.06 11.82 26.97
N SER A 114 6.45 10.56 27.15
CA SER A 114 6.80 10.02 28.47
C SER A 114 8.20 10.43 28.94
N PHE A 115 9.13 10.68 28.02
CA PHE A 115 10.50 11.14 28.34
C PHE A 115 10.66 12.66 28.25
N PHE A 116 9.97 13.30 27.31
CA PHE A 116 10.08 14.72 27.02
C PHE A 116 8.71 15.35 27.24
N TYR A 117 8.44 15.75 28.49
CA TYR A 117 7.26 16.53 28.88
C TYR A 117 7.38 17.95 28.31
N SER A 118 7.33 18.08 26.99
CA SER A 118 7.37 19.36 26.30
C SER A 118 5.97 19.76 25.87
N ASP A 119 5.48 20.89 26.38
CA ASP A 119 4.18 21.45 26.00
C ASP A 119 4.05 21.62 24.49
N PHE A 120 5.16 21.84 23.78
CA PHE A 120 5.19 21.94 22.32
C PHE A 120 4.76 20.64 21.61
N LEU A 121 5.28 19.47 22.02
CA LEU A 121 4.94 18.19 21.37
C LEU A 121 3.48 17.80 21.66
N THR A 122 3.02 18.06 22.88
CA THR A 122 1.64 17.76 23.29
C THR A 122 0.64 18.65 22.57
N LYS A 123 0.93 19.96 22.47
CA LYS A 123 0.05 20.95 21.82
C LYS A 123 -0.03 20.77 20.32
N ASN A 124 1.05 20.30 19.67
CA ASN A 124 1.12 20.12 18.22
C ASN A 124 0.99 18.65 17.76
N LYS A 125 0.59 17.75 18.66
CA LYS A 125 0.54 16.30 18.39
C LYS A 125 -0.32 15.96 17.17
N GLU A 126 -1.48 16.60 17.03
CA GLU A 126 -2.39 16.39 15.91
C GLU A 126 -1.74 16.77 14.56
N TYR A 127 -1.11 17.95 14.49
CA TYR A 127 -0.42 18.41 13.28
C TYR A 127 0.73 17.48 12.88
N MET A 128 1.51 16.99 13.86
CA MET A 128 2.59 16.02 13.60
C MET A 128 2.06 14.72 13.01
N VAL A 129 0.95 14.20 13.56
CA VAL A 129 0.28 13.00 13.03
C VAL A 129 -0.20 13.24 11.59
N TYR A 130 -0.76 14.42 11.29
CA TYR A 130 -1.21 14.75 9.93
C TYR A 130 -0.06 14.82 8.93
N ILE A 131 1.07 15.42 9.29
CA ILE A 131 2.26 15.49 8.44
C ILE A 131 2.78 14.07 8.15
N ILE A 132 2.87 13.23 9.18
CA ILE A 132 3.34 11.84 9.04
C ILE A 132 2.40 11.03 8.16
N ASP A 133 1.08 11.17 8.32
CA ASP A 133 0.10 10.51 7.47
C ASP A 133 0.18 10.97 6.01
N GLY A 134 0.38 12.27 5.77
CA GLY A 134 0.60 12.82 4.42
C GLY A 134 1.85 12.25 3.76
N ILE A 135 2.98 12.23 4.49
CA ILE A 135 4.25 11.64 4.03
C ILE A 135 4.08 10.14 3.75
N ARG A 136 3.37 9.41 4.63
CA ARG A 136 3.08 7.99 4.45
C ARG A 136 2.26 7.73 3.18
N GLY A 137 1.23 8.54 2.93
CA GLY A 137 0.41 8.45 1.72
C GLY A 137 1.22 8.72 0.44
N LEU A 138 2.07 9.75 0.45
CA LEU A 138 2.97 10.07 -0.67
C LEU A 138 3.97 8.95 -0.93
N ASN A 139 4.60 8.42 0.12
CA ASN A 139 5.54 7.30 0.01
C ASN A 139 4.86 6.05 -0.55
N PHE A 140 3.65 5.74 -0.09
CA PHE A 140 2.85 4.65 -0.67
C PHE A 140 2.63 4.85 -2.16
N LEU A 141 2.18 6.04 -2.58
CA LEU A 141 1.94 6.37 -3.98
C LEU A 141 3.21 6.23 -4.84
N ILE A 142 4.34 6.76 -4.37
CA ILE A 142 5.62 6.70 -5.09
C ILE A 142 6.09 5.25 -5.23
N ILE A 143 6.14 4.51 -4.13
CA ILE A 143 6.64 3.13 -4.11
C ILE A 143 5.73 2.22 -4.95
N MET A 144 4.42 2.37 -4.83
CA MET A 144 3.45 1.65 -5.66
C MET A 144 3.67 1.92 -7.13
N ASN A 145 3.74 3.18 -7.54
CA ASN A 145 3.90 3.53 -8.96
C ASN A 145 5.23 3.01 -9.53
N LEU A 146 6.31 3.06 -8.76
CA LEU A 146 7.62 2.52 -9.17
C LEU A 146 7.57 1.00 -9.37
N HIS A 147 7.06 0.26 -8.38
CA HIS A 147 6.96 -1.19 -8.47
C HIS A 147 5.96 -1.63 -9.55
N PHE A 148 4.84 -0.93 -9.69
CA PHE A 148 3.81 -1.25 -10.70
C PHE A 148 4.34 -1.02 -12.12
N LYS A 149 5.07 0.08 -12.34
CA LYS A 149 5.75 0.35 -13.63
C LYS A 149 6.76 -0.74 -13.99
N SER A 150 7.58 -1.17 -13.02
CA SER A 150 8.49 -2.31 -13.21
C SER A 150 7.71 -3.61 -13.48
N PHE A 151 6.57 -3.80 -12.83
CA PHE A 151 5.71 -4.97 -13.02
C PHE A 151 5.20 -5.08 -14.46
N CYS A 152 4.59 -4.02 -14.97
CA CYS A 152 4.04 -3.96 -16.33
C CYS A 152 5.11 -4.06 -17.42
N LYS A 153 6.32 -3.54 -17.18
CA LYS A 153 7.43 -3.66 -18.14
C LYS A 153 7.84 -5.12 -18.34
N ASP A 154 7.97 -5.87 -17.25
CA ASP A 154 8.42 -7.26 -17.32
C ASP A 154 7.34 -8.19 -17.88
N SER A 155 6.06 -7.93 -17.58
CA SER A 155 4.96 -8.73 -18.15
C SER A 155 4.83 -8.54 -19.67
N LYS A 156 5.00 -7.30 -20.16
CA LYS A 156 5.02 -6.98 -21.60
C LYS A 156 6.18 -7.66 -22.34
N LEU A 157 7.37 -7.73 -21.73
CA LEU A 157 8.52 -8.42 -22.32
C LEU A 157 8.30 -9.94 -22.42
N LYS A 158 7.63 -10.54 -21.42
CA LYS A 158 7.33 -11.98 -21.43
C LYS A 158 6.27 -12.33 -22.47
N SER A 159 5.20 -11.53 -22.59
CA SER A 159 4.15 -11.77 -23.61
C SER A 159 4.70 -11.69 -25.04
N GLN A 160 5.60 -10.74 -25.32
CA GLN A 160 6.27 -10.63 -26.63
C GLN A 160 7.15 -11.85 -26.93
N LYS A 161 7.89 -12.38 -25.93
CA LYS A 161 8.70 -13.59 -26.12
C LYS A 161 7.85 -14.82 -26.43
N TYR A 162 6.74 -15.02 -25.73
CA TYR A 162 5.84 -16.13 -26.00
C TYR A 162 5.25 -16.06 -27.41
N SER A 163 4.79 -14.88 -27.86
CA SER A 163 4.26 -14.71 -29.22
C SER A 163 5.29 -14.98 -30.31
N LEU A 164 6.58 -14.74 -30.06
CA LEU A 164 7.65 -15.03 -31.03
C LEU A 164 7.98 -16.52 -31.10
N SER A 165 7.92 -17.23 -29.96
CA SER A 165 8.16 -18.69 -29.92
C SER A 165 7.03 -19.53 -30.53
N THR A 166 5.78 -19.07 -30.49
CA THR A 166 4.66 -19.78 -31.15
C THR A 166 4.59 -19.58 -32.66
N VAL A 167 5.30 -18.59 -33.21
CA VAL A 167 5.36 -18.35 -34.66
C VAL A 167 6.49 -19.18 -35.31
N GLN A 168 7.41 -19.73 -34.52
CA GLN A 168 8.56 -20.52 -35.00
C GLN A 168 8.36 -22.05 -34.94
N ASN A 169 7.22 -22.53 -34.44
CA ASN A 169 6.81 -23.93 -34.44
C ASN A 169 5.58 -24.12 -35.35
#